data_AF-A0A7V3WL40-F1
#
_entry.id   AF-A0A7V3WL40-F1
#
_cell.length_a   1.000
_cell.length_b   1.000
_cell.length_c   1.000
_cell.angle_alpha   90.00
_cell.angle_beta   90.00
_cell.angle_gamma   90.00
#
_symmetry.space_group_name_H-M   'P 1'
#
loop_
_entity.id
_entity.type
_entity.pdbx_description
1 polymer ?
#
loop_
_entity_poly.entity_id
_entity_poly.type
_entity_poly.pdbx_seq_one_letter_code
_entity_poly.pdbx_strand_id
1 'polypeptide(L)'
;MEKMTGICGICCDQCPAYFTRQNDEETRKKLAEEWSSEKFPLKAEDILCHGCLNTSDKLVPFVTACDMRSCGMSKKMASCSACDEYPCAKHKRD
;
A
#
# COMPACT_ATOMS: atom_id res chain seq x y z
N MET A 1 -13.66 12.52 -3.75
CA MET A 1 -12.25 12.15 -3.53
C MET A 1 -11.67 11.77 -4.88
N GLU A 2 -10.44 12.18 -5.17
CA GLU A 2 -9.74 11.74 -6.38
C GLU A 2 -9.42 10.26 -6.25
N LYS A 3 -9.76 9.46 -7.27
CA LYS A 3 -9.47 8.02 -7.30
C LYS A 3 -7.96 7.83 -7.25
N MET A 4 -7.44 7.47 -6.08
CA MET A 4 -6.03 7.11 -5.94
C MET A 4 -5.87 5.61 -6.15
N THR A 5 -5.05 5.26 -7.13
CA THR A 5 -4.71 3.87 -7.44
C THR A 5 -3.22 3.68 -7.21
N GLY A 6 -2.85 2.62 -6.48
CA GLY A 6 -1.45 2.25 -6.30
C GLY A 6 -0.83 1.75 -7.60
N ILE A 7 0.50 1.64 -7.61
CA ILE A 7 1.29 1.16 -8.77
C ILE A 7 0.78 -0.19 -9.30
N CYS A 8 0.30 -1.04 -8.39
CA CYS A 8 -0.24 -2.37 -8.68
C CYS A 8 -1.69 -2.39 -9.21
N GLY A 9 -2.37 -1.26 -9.29
CA GLY A 9 -3.79 -1.19 -9.65
C GLY A 9 -4.76 -1.29 -8.47
N ILE A 10 -4.28 -1.46 -7.23
CA ILE A 10 -5.13 -1.46 -6.03
C ILE A 10 -5.71 -0.05 -5.83
N CYS A 11 -7.04 0.05 -5.77
CA CYS A 11 -7.75 1.30 -5.49
C CYS A 11 -7.71 1.61 -3.99
N CYS A 12 -7.11 2.74 -3.63
CA CYS A 12 -7.10 3.24 -2.25
C CYS A 12 -8.52 3.54 -1.73
N ASP A 13 -9.45 3.87 -2.63
CA ASP A 13 -10.89 4.04 -2.36
C ASP A 13 -11.62 2.75 -1.90
N GLN A 14 -10.92 1.62 -1.80
CA GLN A 14 -11.47 0.39 -1.23
C GLN A 14 -10.58 -0.16 -0.10
N CYS A 15 -9.58 0.61 0.34
CA CYS A 15 -8.61 0.17 1.34
C CYS A 15 -8.97 0.71 2.73
N PRO A 16 -9.32 -0.15 3.71
CA PRO A 16 -9.64 0.27 5.08
C PRO A 16 -8.54 1.10 5.75
N ALA A 17 -7.27 0.78 5.48
CA ALA A 17 -6.12 1.51 6.01
C ALA A 17 -5.97 2.93 5.43
N TYR A 18 -6.54 3.20 4.25
CA TYR A 18 -6.58 4.54 3.66
C TYR A 18 -7.72 5.39 4.24
N PHE A 19 -8.84 4.75 4.59
CA PHE A 19 -10.00 5.41 5.19
C PHE A 19 -9.83 5.72 6.67
N THR A 20 -9.00 4.94 7.37
CA THR A 20 -8.61 5.20 8.76
C THR A 20 -7.63 6.38 8.85
N ARG A 21 -8.16 7.59 8.74
CA ARG A 21 -7.41 8.84 9.00
C ARG A 21 -7.24 9.09 10.51
N GLN A 22 -6.34 10.01 10.87
CA GLN A 22 -5.98 10.38 12.25
C GLN A 22 -7.22 10.60 13.15
N ASN A 23 -7.62 9.56 13.88
CA ASN A 23 -8.42 9.50 15.12
C ASN A 23 -9.15 8.15 15.30
N ASP A 24 -9.16 7.28 14.29
CA ASP A 24 -9.90 6.01 14.38
C ASP A 24 -9.03 4.89 14.99
N GLU A 25 -8.73 5.00 16.29
CA GLU A 25 -7.86 4.03 16.98
C GLU A 25 -8.44 2.62 17.02
N GLU A 26 -9.76 2.48 17.21
CA GLU A 26 -10.41 1.16 17.29
C GLU A 26 -10.29 0.40 15.97
N THR A 27 -10.59 1.06 14.83
CA THR A 27 -10.44 0.42 13.51
C THR A 27 -8.98 0.11 13.21
N ARG A 28 -8.03 0.97 13.61
CA ARG A 28 -6.59 0.69 13.45
C ARG A 28 -6.13 -0.53 14.27
N LYS A 29 -6.63 -0.70 15.49
CA LYS A 29 -6.37 -1.90 16.31
C LYS A 29 -6.90 -3.16 15.63
N LYS A 30 -8.17 -3.14 15.19
CA LYS A 30 -8.79 -4.25 14.45
C LYS A 30 -8.01 -4.62 13.19
N LEU A 31 -7.67 -3.64 12.35
CA LEU A 31 -6.88 -3.87 11.14
C LEU A 31 -5.48 -4.37 11.45
N ALA A 32 -4.82 -3.86 12.50
CA ALA A 32 -3.52 -4.36 12.92
C ALA A 32 -3.61 -5.84 13.34
N GLU A 33 -4.62 -6.23 14.12
CA GLU A 33 -4.82 -7.63 14.51
C GLU A 33 -5.14 -8.52 13.30
N GLU A 34 -6.01 -8.07 12.39
CA GLU A 34 -6.42 -8.84 11.21
C GLU A 34 -5.30 -8.99 10.16
N TRP A 35 -4.48 -7.95 9.98
CA TRP A 35 -3.45 -7.93 8.92
C TRP A 35 -2.05 -8.29 9.43
N SER A 36 -1.84 -8.29 10.75
CA SER A 36 -0.58 -8.72 11.35
C SER A 36 -0.32 -10.19 11.01
N SER A 37 0.93 -10.48 10.70
CA SER A 37 1.41 -11.83 10.43
C SER A 37 2.78 -12.01 11.06
N GLU A 38 3.26 -13.26 11.17
CA GLU A 38 4.61 -13.51 11.69
C GLU A 38 5.71 -12.77 10.90
N LYS A 39 5.50 -12.55 9.60
CA LYS A 39 6.43 -11.81 8.73
C LYS A 39 6.31 -10.29 8.86
N PHE A 40 5.12 -9.81 9.18
CA PHE A 40 4.81 -8.39 9.30
C PHE A 40 3.97 -8.18 10.57
N PRO A 41 4.61 -8.12 11.75
CA PRO A 41 3.90 -7.78 12.97
C PRO A 41 3.44 -6.32 12.89
N LEU A 42 2.15 -6.07 13.03
CA LEU A 42 1.55 -4.73 12.93
C LEU A 42 1.02 -4.27 14.29
N LYS A 43 1.26 -3.00 14.60
CA LYS A 43 0.57 -2.26 15.67
C LYS A 43 -0.43 -1.30 15.07
N ALA A 44 -1.37 -0.81 15.90
CA ALA A 44 -2.33 0.20 15.47
C ALA A 44 -1.66 1.49 14.94
N GLU A 45 -0.45 1.79 15.41
CA GLU A 45 0.37 2.92 14.94
C GLU A 45 0.92 2.70 13.53
N ASP A 46 1.10 1.45 13.11
CA ASP A 46 1.56 1.07 11.77
C ASP A 46 0.45 1.16 10.72
N ILE A 47 -0.81 1.14 11.14
CA ILE A 47 -1.98 1.33 10.27
C ILE A 47 -2.19 2.83 10.01
N LEU A 48 -1.20 3.43 9.36
CA LEU A 48 -1.24 4.79 8.82
C LEU A 48 -0.86 4.71 7.34
N CYS A 49 -1.84 4.88 6.46
CA CYS A 49 -1.61 4.83 5.02
C CYS A 49 -2.09 6.11 4.35
N HIS A 50 -1.16 6.84 3.73
CA HIS A 50 -1.47 8.03 2.91
C HIS A 50 -1.50 7.71 1.40
N GLY A 51 -1.64 6.43 1.06
CA GLY A 51 -1.61 5.93 -0.31
C GLY A 51 -0.22 5.47 -0.74
N CYS A 52 -0.18 4.38 -1.52
CA CYS A 52 1.07 3.72 -1.92
C CYS A 52 1.97 4.60 -2.81
N LEU A 53 1.42 5.65 -3.44
CA LEU A 53 2.18 6.60 -4.25
C LEU A 53 2.81 7.74 -3.42
N ASN A 54 2.49 7.82 -2.13
CA ASN A 54 3.07 8.83 -1.26
C ASN A 54 4.51 8.45 -0.88
N THR A 55 5.38 9.46 -0.77
CA THR A 55 6.76 9.35 -0.29
C THR A 55 6.90 9.64 1.20
N SER A 56 5.80 9.95 1.89
CA SER A 56 5.78 10.15 3.34
C SER A 56 6.20 8.88 4.11
N ASP A 57 6.89 9.06 5.22
CA ASP A 57 7.32 8.00 6.15
C ASP A 57 6.16 7.22 6.81
N LYS A 58 4.92 7.68 6.65
CA LYS A 58 3.72 7.05 7.23
C LYS A 58 3.06 6.10 6.24
N LEU A 59 3.69 4.95 6.06
CA LEU A 59 3.20 3.83 5.28
C LEU A 59 3.26 2.54 6.12
N VAL A 60 2.28 1.67 5.92
CA VAL A 60 2.23 0.37 6.58
C VAL A 60 3.45 -0.48 6.16
N PRO A 61 4.08 -1.27 7.06
CA PRO A 61 5.31 -2.02 6.78
C PRO A 61 5.31 -2.88 5.51
N PHE A 62 4.20 -3.54 5.17
CA PHE A 62 4.13 -4.33 3.94
C PHE A 62 4.11 -3.45 2.66
N VAL A 63 3.68 -2.19 2.76
CA VAL A 63 3.71 -1.23 1.65
C VAL A 63 5.15 -0.75 1.41
N THR A 64 5.91 -0.51 2.48
CA THR A 64 7.34 -0.14 2.36
C THR A 64 8.19 -1.31 1.86
N ALA A 65 7.84 -2.54 2.23
CA ALA A 65 8.50 -3.76 1.75
C ALA A 65 8.02 -4.24 0.35
N CYS A 66 7.08 -3.54 -0.30
CA CYS A 66 6.52 -4.00 -1.57
C CYS A 66 7.48 -3.76 -2.75
N ASP A 67 8.05 -4.83 -3.31
CA ASP A 67 8.96 -4.76 -4.46
C ASP A 67 8.31 -4.13 -5.70
N MET A 68 7.03 -4.39 -5.95
CA MET A 68 6.31 -3.81 -7.09
C MET A 68 6.21 -2.28 -6.96
N ARG A 69 5.99 -1.79 -5.73
CA ARG A 69 5.99 -0.35 -5.44
C ARG A 69 7.38 0.23 -5.67
N SER A 70 8.42 -0.38 -5.10
CA SER A 70 9.81 0.06 -5.25
C SER A 70 10.23 0.10 -6.73
N CYS A 71 9.85 -0.92 -7.50
CA CYS A 71 10.09 -0.99 -8.94
C CYS A 71 9.44 0.19 -9.68
N GLY A 72 8.13 0.41 -9.51
CA GLY A 72 7.44 1.52 -10.18
C GLY A 72 7.93 2.91 -9.73
N MET A 73 8.27 3.08 -8.45
CA MET A 73 8.87 4.31 -7.92
C MET A 73 10.23 4.61 -8.53
N SER A 74 11.11 3.60 -8.66
CA SER A 74 12.44 3.77 -9.27
C SER A 74 12.37 4.23 -10.73
N LYS A 75 11.30 3.81 -11.43
CA LYS A 75 11.00 4.18 -12.82
C LYS A 75 10.13 5.45 -12.94
N LYS A 76 9.78 6.10 -11.81
CA LYS A 76 8.91 7.28 -11.74
C LYS A 76 7.55 7.08 -12.43
N MET A 77 6.98 5.88 -12.30
CA MET A 77 5.71 5.53 -12.91
C MET A 77 4.56 5.66 -11.91
N ALA A 78 3.42 6.15 -12.39
CA ALA A 78 2.18 6.20 -11.60
C ALA A 78 1.47 4.84 -11.52
N SER A 79 1.70 3.95 -12.49
CA SER A 79 1.07 2.63 -12.58
C SER A 79 1.95 1.66 -13.36
N CYS A 80 1.92 0.37 -12.99
CA CYS A 80 2.50 -0.72 -13.78
C CYS A 80 1.92 -0.76 -15.21
N SER A 81 0.68 -0.34 -15.42
CA SER A 81 0.07 -0.29 -16.75
C SER A 81 0.72 0.70 -17.72
N ALA A 82 1.51 1.65 -17.21
CA ALA A 82 2.26 2.60 -18.01
C ALA A 82 3.69 2.11 -18.33
N CYS A 83 4.08 0.93 -17.87
CA CYS A 83 5.39 0.33 -18.11
C CYS A 83 5.39 -0.41 -19.45
N ASP A 84 6.40 -0.17 -20.30
CA ASP A 84 6.55 -0.88 -21.58
C ASP A 84 6.73 -2.39 -21.42
N GLU A 85 7.28 -2.83 -20.29
CA GLU A 85 7.44 -4.25 -19.95
C GLU A 85 6.15 -4.90 -19.40
N TYR A 86 5.03 -4.18 -19.29
CA TYR A 86 3.80 -4.72 -18.72
C TYR A 86 2.98 -5.54 -19.75
N PRO A 87 2.48 -6.73 -19.41
CA PRO A 87 2.65 -7.45 -18.14
C PRO A 87 4.04 -8.08 -18.00
N CYS A 88 4.74 -7.77 -16.90
CA CYS A 88 6.10 -8.25 -16.67
C CYS A 88 6.12 -9.58 -15.91
N ALA A 89 7.17 -10.39 -16.10
CA ALA A 89 7.32 -11.67 -15.40
C ALA A 89 7.76 -11.54 -13.92
N LYS A 90 8.17 -10.33 -13.48
CA LYS A 90 8.78 -10.09 -12.15
C LYS A 90 7.79 -10.17 -10.98
N HIS A 91 6.52 -9.84 -11.22
CA HIS A 91 5.50 -9.73 -10.17
C HIS A 91 4.19 -10.38 -10.61
N LYS A 92 4.24 -11.70 -10.83
CA LYS A 92 3.05 -12.50 -11.14
C LYS A 92 2.22 -12.70 -9.85
N ARG A 93 0.89 -12.63 -9.98
CA ARG A 93 -0.01 -13.15 -8.95
C ARG A 93 -0.09 -14.66 -9.18
N ASP A 94 0.41 -15.43 -8.23
CA ASP A 94 0.13 -16.88 -8.13
C ASP A 94 -1.28 -17.07 -7.55
#